data_AF-A0A353MAH0-F1
#
_entry.id   AF-A0A353MAH0-F1
#
_cell.length_a   1.000
_cell.length_b   1.000
_cell.length_c   1.000
_cell.angle_alpha   90.00
_cell.angle_beta   90.00
_cell.angle_gamma   90.00
#
_symmetry.space_group_name_H-M   'P 1'
#
loop_
_entity.id
_entity.type
_entity.pdbx_description
1 polymer ?
#
loop_
_entity_poly.entity_id
_entity_poly.type
_entity_poly.pdbx_seq_one_letter_code
_entity_poly.pdbx_strand_id
1 'polypeptide(L)'
;MKPEEIFSRVVGNAFDFLGKALAEFEKEPKYSVINFHAAVELFLKARLMREHWSLVVSKPEIADWKQFISGDFHSVTIREARTRLDSIVQDGISQQQYDSFLRLTGHRNRMVHFFHQGQHDKKSELQKIVAEQCRAWYYLHQLLSHQWAETFTDYQKQIKAFDKEMRMIRHYLKAKFEDLTAVIADKVKGNVAFHKCPSCGFKSLQEDGLEFECLVCDLNKNGITLSCPQCAKSITMLGEPWQKCTKCGYTIEPDDVKAELTKDLFITKHNMYDLNHANCGDCEGYETIVEVDGQWFCTQCFTRFEISDISQCGWCNEYTTGDQEDSYWRGCGFCDGKSGWDSDKDKD
;
A
#
# COMPACT_ATOMS: atom_id res chain seq x y z
N MET A 1 27.17 2.87 21.17
CA MET A 1 26.03 3.37 20.39
C MET A 1 24.81 2.58 20.83
N LYS A 2 23.69 3.23 21.09
CA LYS A 2 22.44 2.55 21.47
C LYS A 2 21.60 2.25 20.21
N PRO A 3 20.71 1.23 20.22
CA PRO A 3 19.83 0.94 19.08
C PRO A 3 19.06 2.15 18.54
N GLU A 4 18.58 3.03 19.43
CA GLU A 4 17.87 4.27 19.06
C GLU A 4 18.74 5.26 18.28
N GLU A 5 20.02 5.36 18.62
CA GLU A 5 20.98 6.21 17.89
C GLU A 5 21.25 5.65 16.49
N ILE A 6 21.25 4.31 16.34
CA ILE A 6 21.46 3.65 15.05
C ILE A 6 20.22 3.83 14.17
N PHE A 7 19.03 3.60 14.73
CA PHE A 7 17.77 3.88 14.03
C PHE A 7 17.77 5.30 13.49
N SER A 8 18.09 6.30 14.33
CA SER A 8 18.11 7.70 13.93
C SER A 8 19.12 7.99 12.82
N ARG A 9 20.29 7.33 12.83
CA ARG A 9 21.28 7.42 11.75
C ARG A 9 20.82 6.77 10.45
N VAL A 10 20.16 5.62 10.51
CA VAL A 10 19.62 4.95 9.32
C VAL A 10 18.52 5.80 8.68
N VAL A 11 17.64 6.38 9.49
CA VAL A 11 16.59 7.30 9.02
C VAL A 11 17.22 8.58 8.44
N GLY A 12 18.20 9.17 9.11
CA GLY A 12 18.96 10.31 8.59
C GLY A 12 19.60 10.01 7.24
N ASN A 13 20.28 8.88 7.11
CA ASN A 13 20.87 8.44 5.84
C ASN A 13 19.80 8.23 4.76
N ALA A 14 18.64 7.65 5.10
CA ALA A 14 17.53 7.48 4.15
C ALA A 14 17.07 8.83 3.58
N PHE A 15 16.96 9.85 4.42
CA PHE A 15 16.64 11.21 3.99
C PHE A 15 17.76 11.87 3.19
N ASP A 16 19.03 11.64 3.53
CA ASP A 16 20.16 12.15 2.74
C ASP A 16 20.15 11.57 1.32
N PHE A 17 19.90 10.27 1.19
CA PHE A 17 19.72 9.62 -0.10
C PHE A 17 18.51 10.16 -0.86
N LEU A 18 17.38 10.39 -0.18
CA LEU A 18 16.21 10.99 -0.81
C LEU A 18 16.46 12.43 -1.30
N GLY A 19 17.15 13.24 -0.50
CA GLY A 19 17.55 14.61 -0.87
C GLY A 19 18.51 14.64 -2.05
N LYS A 20 19.51 13.75 -2.07
CA LYS A 20 20.38 13.59 -3.24
C LYS A 20 19.61 13.16 -4.48
N ALA A 21 18.66 12.22 -4.32
CA ALA A 21 17.85 11.76 -5.43
C ALA A 21 17.07 12.90 -6.10
N LEU A 22 16.53 13.81 -5.29
CA LEU A 22 15.83 15.00 -5.77
C LEU A 22 16.79 16.01 -6.42
N ALA A 23 17.93 16.30 -5.78
CA ALA A 23 18.89 17.29 -6.27
C ALA A 23 19.54 16.89 -7.60
N GLU A 24 19.77 15.58 -7.80
CA GLU A 24 20.38 15.04 -9.01
C GLU A 24 19.38 14.76 -10.12
N PHE A 25 18.07 14.86 -9.85
CA PHE A 25 17.02 14.43 -10.76
C PHE A 25 17.17 15.00 -12.18
N GLU A 26 17.37 16.32 -12.29
CA GLU A 26 17.44 16.98 -13.61
C GLU A 26 18.78 16.75 -14.32
N LYS A 27 19.88 16.71 -13.56
CA LYS A 27 21.25 16.73 -14.09
C LYS A 27 21.77 15.33 -14.37
N GLU A 28 21.46 14.40 -13.47
CA GLU A 28 21.95 13.03 -13.49
C GLU A 28 20.85 12.04 -13.05
N PRO A 29 19.81 11.82 -13.89
CA PRO A 29 18.69 10.92 -13.58
C PRO A 29 19.11 9.50 -13.15
N LYS A 30 20.27 9.03 -13.64
CA LYS A 30 20.91 7.79 -13.21
C LYS A 30 21.13 7.77 -11.69
N TYR A 31 21.82 8.76 -11.15
CA TYR A 31 22.15 8.83 -9.72
C TYR A 31 20.91 9.14 -8.90
N SER A 32 19.96 9.90 -9.46
CA SER A 32 18.65 10.08 -8.85
C SER A 32 17.94 8.75 -8.56
N VAL A 33 17.86 7.85 -9.54
CA VAL A 33 17.23 6.53 -9.37
C VAL A 33 17.98 5.67 -8.36
N ILE A 34 19.32 5.67 -8.40
CA ILE A 34 20.15 4.90 -7.47
C ILE A 34 19.92 5.38 -6.03
N ASN A 35 19.96 6.69 -5.81
CA ASN A 35 19.79 7.29 -4.50
C ASN A 35 18.35 7.11 -3.99
N PHE A 36 17.35 7.22 -4.86
CA PHE A 36 15.95 6.98 -4.48
C PHE A 36 15.71 5.53 -4.06
N HIS A 37 16.28 4.57 -4.80
CA HIS A 37 16.23 3.15 -4.44
C HIS A 37 16.88 2.89 -3.07
N ALA A 38 18.06 3.48 -2.83
CA ALA A 38 18.75 3.37 -1.54
C ALA A 38 17.92 3.96 -0.39
N ALA A 39 17.26 5.10 -0.58
CA ALA A 39 16.37 5.69 0.42
C ALA A 39 15.22 4.74 0.79
N VAL A 40 14.51 4.19 -0.21
CA VAL A 40 13.43 3.22 0.02
C VAL A 40 13.93 2.01 0.81
N GLU A 41 15.05 1.42 0.42
CA GLU A 41 15.63 0.28 1.11
C GLU A 41 15.99 0.60 2.57
N LEU A 42 16.55 1.78 2.84
CA LEU A 42 16.90 2.22 4.18
C LEU A 42 15.67 2.47 5.07
N PHE A 43 14.55 2.98 4.54
CA PHE A 43 13.32 3.12 5.32
C PHE A 43 12.73 1.77 5.72
N LEU A 44 12.74 0.77 4.83
CA LEU A 44 12.32 -0.60 5.17
C LEU A 44 13.22 -1.20 6.27
N LYS A 45 14.54 -0.99 6.15
CA LYS A 45 15.50 -1.41 7.17
C LYS A 45 15.30 -0.68 8.49
N ALA A 46 14.98 0.61 8.47
CA ALA A 46 14.68 1.37 9.68
C ALA A 46 13.45 0.80 10.40
N ARG A 47 12.39 0.42 9.66
CA ARG A 47 11.20 -0.21 10.25
C ARG A 47 11.52 -1.55 10.92
N LEU A 48 12.36 -2.39 10.30
CA LEU A 48 12.86 -3.64 10.91
C LEU A 48 13.72 -3.38 12.14
N MET A 49 14.58 -2.37 12.07
CA MET A 49 15.50 -2.02 13.16
C MET A 49 14.78 -1.51 14.39
N ARG A 50 13.59 -0.93 14.23
CA ARG A 50 12.73 -0.56 15.34
C ARG A 50 12.28 -1.77 16.16
N GLU A 51 12.08 -2.92 15.49
CA GLU A 51 11.77 -4.19 16.14
C GLU A 51 13.03 -4.80 16.78
N HIS A 52 14.05 -5.09 15.97
CA HIS A 52 15.34 -5.54 16.46
C HIS A 52 16.45 -5.34 15.41
N TRP A 53 17.64 -4.90 15.82
CA TRP A 53 18.74 -4.59 14.91
C TRP A 53 19.22 -5.80 14.09
N SER A 54 19.18 -7.02 14.63
CA SER A 54 19.62 -8.21 13.88
C SER A 54 18.74 -8.50 12.66
N LEU A 55 17.50 -7.97 12.63
CA LEU A 55 16.59 -8.10 11.50
C LEU A 55 17.04 -7.32 10.26
N VAL A 56 18.06 -6.48 10.34
CA VAL A 56 18.67 -5.89 9.12
C VAL A 56 19.87 -6.68 8.60
N VAL A 57 20.36 -7.68 9.34
CA VAL A 57 21.45 -8.57 8.92
C VAL A 57 20.88 -9.76 8.15
N SER A 58 21.42 -10.09 6.97
CA SER A 58 20.89 -11.16 6.11
C SER A 58 20.79 -12.52 6.82
N LYS A 59 21.72 -12.80 7.75
CA LYS A 59 21.72 -14.00 8.61
C LYS A 59 21.68 -13.61 10.09
N PRO A 60 20.49 -13.43 10.68
CA PRO A 60 20.33 -12.98 12.07
C PRO A 60 20.97 -13.91 13.10
N GLU A 61 21.04 -15.22 12.81
CA GLU A 61 21.55 -16.26 13.69
C GLU A 61 23.07 -16.18 13.95
N ILE A 62 23.81 -15.48 13.08
CA ILE A 62 25.24 -15.18 13.25
C ILE A 62 25.50 -13.69 13.44
N ALA A 63 24.46 -12.88 13.68
CA ALA A 63 24.59 -11.44 13.79
C ALA A 63 25.46 -11.07 15.00
N ASP A 64 26.51 -10.30 14.76
CA ASP A 64 27.40 -9.78 15.80
C ASP A 64 27.25 -8.26 15.93
N TRP A 65 27.14 -7.79 17.17
CA TRP A 65 26.92 -6.36 17.45
C TRP A 65 28.11 -5.49 17.04
N LYS A 66 29.35 -5.96 17.19
CA LYS A 66 30.54 -5.16 16.84
C LYS A 66 30.65 -5.00 15.33
N GLN A 67 30.48 -6.10 14.58
CA GLN A 67 30.44 -6.11 13.11
C GLN A 67 29.32 -5.22 12.57
N PHE A 68 28.14 -5.29 13.21
CA PHE A 68 27.02 -4.43 12.84
C PHE A 68 27.34 -2.94 12.97
N ILE A 69 27.90 -2.53 14.12
CA ILE A 69 28.30 -1.13 14.36
C ILE A 69 29.41 -0.67 13.43
N SER A 70 30.34 -1.54 13.04
CA SER A 70 31.40 -1.21 12.08
C SER A 70 30.94 -1.21 10.62
N GLY A 71 29.70 -1.66 10.35
CA GLY A 71 29.18 -1.81 8.98
C GLY A 71 29.72 -3.04 8.24
N ASP A 72 30.40 -3.95 8.94
CA ASP A 72 30.97 -5.17 8.37
C ASP A 72 29.95 -6.31 8.42
N PHE A 73 28.86 -6.15 7.67
CA PHE A 73 27.82 -7.17 7.59
C PHE A 73 27.09 -7.13 6.25
N HIS A 74 26.49 -8.26 5.89
CA HIS A 74 25.57 -8.30 4.76
C HIS A 74 24.18 -7.90 5.24
N SER A 75 23.66 -6.81 4.68
CA SER A 75 22.33 -6.32 5.03
C SER A 75 21.24 -6.95 4.17
N VAL A 76 20.03 -7.04 4.71
CA VAL A 76 18.86 -7.51 3.98
C VAL A 76 18.57 -6.71 2.70
N THR A 77 18.05 -7.39 1.69
CA THR A 77 17.45 -6.83 0.48
C THR A 77 16.00 -6.39 0.74
N ILE A 78 15.38 -5.65 -0.19
CA ILE A 78 13.94 -5.31 -0.13
C ILE A 78 13.06 -6.56 -0.01
N ARG A 79 13.43 -7.65 -0.69
CA ARG A 79 12.70 -8.92 -0.63
C ARG A 79 12.75 -9.53 0.76
N GLU A 80 13.96 -9.68 1.31
CA GLU A 80 14.15 -10.21 2.67
C GLU A 80 13.49 -9.30 3.71
N ALA A 81 13.54 -7.98 3.50
CA ALA A 81 12.90 -7.02 4.38
C ALA A 81 11.38 -7.19 4.40
N ARG A 82 10.74 -7.33 3.22
CA ARG A 82 9.31 -7.64 3.14
C ARG A 82 8.97 -8.90 3.92
N THR A 83 9.66 -10.01 3.65
CA THR A 83 9.38 -11.28 4.34
C THR A 83 9.43 -11.11 5.86
N ARG A 84 10.39 -10.35 6.38
CA ARG A 84 10.51 -10.09 7.83
C ARG A 84 9.45 -9.13 8.36
N LEU A 85 9.07 -8.12 7.59
CA LEU A 85 7.96 -7.22 7.94
C LEU A 85 6.65 -8.00 8.07
N ASP A 86 6.41 -8.92 7.15
CA ASP A 86 5.20 -9.75 7.12
C ASP A 86 5.22 -10.81 8.24
N SER A 87 6.30 -11.59 8.39
CA SER A 87 6.30 -12.78 9.26
C SER A 87 6.81 -12.57 10.69
N ILE A 88 7.58 -11.51 10.95
CA ILE A 88 8.17 -11.24 12.27
C ILE A 88 7.56 -9.99 12.87
N VAL A 89 7.56 -8.88 12.12
CA VAL A 89 7.06 -7.60 12.62
C VAL A 89 5.53 -7.55 12.60
N GLN A 90 4.88 -8.35 11.74
CA GLN A 90 3.43 -8.36 11.54
C GLN A 90 2.86 -6.97 11.17
N ASP A 91 3.68 -6.18 10.48
CA ASP A 91 3.36 -4.82 10.00
C ASP A 91 3.94 -4.68 8.59
N GLY A 92 3.47 -5.60 7.75
CA GLY A 92 3.94 -5.90 6.40
C GLY A 92 3.70 -4.79 5.38
N ILE A 93 4.13 -5.05 4.14
CA ILE A 93 3.76 -4.21 3.00
C ILE A 93 2.94 -5.04 2.00
N SER A 94 1.88 -4.43 1.48
CA SER A 94 1.05 -5.03 0.43
C SER A 94 1.85 -5.41 -0.80
N GLN A 95 1.34 -6.36 -1.58
CA GLN A 95 1.94 -6.80 -2.84
C GLN A 95 2.18 -5.63 -3.81
N GLN A 96 1.22 -4.69 -3.91
CA GLN A 96 1.34 -3.51 -4.78
C GLN A 96 2.46 -2.55 -4.35
N GLN A 97 2.63 -2.34 -3.03
CA GLN A 97 3.73 -1.53 -2.49
C GLN A 97 5.08 -2.21 -2.81
N TYR A 98 5.18 -3.52 -2.54
CA TYR A 98 6.37 -4.31 -2.83
C TYR A 98 6.75 -4.28 -4.31
N ASP A 99 5.81 -4.52 -5.22
CA ASP A 99 6.06 -4.51 -6.66
C ASP A 99 6.51 -3.13 -7.15
N SER A 100 5.97 -2.06 -6.55
CA SER A 100 6.43 -0.70 -6.83
C SER A 100 7.89 -0.49 -6.41
N PHE A 101 8.31 -0.98 -5.25
CA PHE A 101 9.69 -0.88 -4.79
C PHE A 101 10.64 -1.81 -5.56
N LEU A 102 10.17 -3.00 -5.95
CA LEU A 102 10.96 -3.96 -6.70
C LEU A 102 11.27 -3.46 -8.12
N ARG A 103 10.33 -2.76 -8.78
CA ARG A 103 10.58 -2.10 -10.07
C ARG A 103 11.76 -1.13 -10.02
N LEU A 104 11.92 -0.36 -8.94
CA LEU A 104 13.08 0.52 -8.74
C LEU A 104 14.39 -0.27 -8.71
N THR A 105 14.41 -1.46 -8.10
CA THR A 105 15.59 -2.34 -8.11
C THR A 105 15.99 -2.71 -9.54
N GLY A 106 15.00 -3.03 -10.39
CA GLY A 106 15.22 -3.32 -11.81
C GLY A 106 15.86 -2.15 -12.55
N HIS A 107 15.34 -0.94 -12.36
CA HIS A 107 15.90 0.27 -12.99
C HIS A 107 17.27 0.62 -12.45
N ARG A 108 17.46 0.56 -11.14
CA ARG A 108 18.78 0.75 -10.50
C ARG A 108 19.80 -0.22 -11.08
N ASN A 109 19.45 -1.50 -11.25
CA ASN A 109 20.36 -2.48 -11.85
C ASN A 109 20.67 -2.18 -13.32
N ARG A 110 19.67 -1.78 -14.11
CA ARG A 110 19.89 -1.33 -15.49
C ARG A 110 20.79 -0.09 -15.56
N MET A 111 20.57 0.87 -14.68
CA MET A 111 21.32 2.11 -14.60
C MET A 111 22.76 1.91 -14.14
N VAL A 112 23.00 0.96 -13.23
CA VAL A 112 24.33 0.60 -12.71
C VAL A 112 25.10 -0.28 -13.71
N HIS A 113 24.45 -1.25 -14.35
CA HIS A 113 25.14 -2.29 -15.13
C HIS A 113 24.99 -2.19 -16.65
N PHE A 114 23.92 -1.56 -17.17
CA PHE A 114 23.47 -1.73 -18.56
C PHE A 114 23.16 -0.43 -19.29
N PHE A 115 23.81 0.70 -18.99
CA PHE A 115 23.54 1.94 -19.72
C PHE A 115 23.88 1.77 -21.21
N HIS A 116 22.88 1.43 -22.02
CA HIS A 116 22.96 1.26 -23.46
C HIS A 116 23.11 2.64 -24.08
N GLN A 117 24.22 2.83 -24.80
CA GLN A 117 24.29 3.83 -25.85
C GLN A 117 23.25 3.46 -26.92
N GLY A 118 22.15 4.21 -26.99
CA GLY A 118 21.14 4.01 -28.03
C GLY A 118 20.09 5.11 -27.99
N GLN A 119 20.02 5.88 -29.07
CA GLN A 119 19.11 7.01 -29.29
C GLN A 119 17.65 6.55 -29.46
N HIS A 120 17.04 6.01 -28.42
CA HIS A 120 15.58 5.90 -28.34
C HIS A 120 15.04 6.83 -27.26
N ASP A 121 13.88 7.41 -27.57
CA ASP A 121 13.24 8.61 -27.01
C ASP A 121 13.50 8.88 -25.51
N LYS A 122 14.59 9.60 -25.21
CA LYS A 122 15.04 9.93 -23.83
C LYS A 122 13.93 10.53 -22.97
N LYS A 123 12.99 11.25 -23.59
CA LYS A 123 11.85 11.89 -22.92
C LYS A 123 10.85 10.87 -22.40
N SER A 124 10.51 9.85 -23.20
CA SER A 124 9.57 8.78 -22.80
C SER A 124 10.13 7.95 -21.65
N GLU A 125 11.43 7.62 -21.70
CA GLU A 125 12.06 6.85 -20.63
C GLU A 125 12.16 7.66 -19.33
N LEU A 126 12.52 8.94 -19.41
CA LEU A 126 12.48 9.84 -18.25
C LEU A 126 11.08 9.90 -17.63
N GLN A 127 10.02 10.04 -18.44
CA GLN A 127 8.64 10.05 -17.95
C GLN A 127 8.26 8.75 -17.22
N LYS A 128 8.71 7.58 -17.71
CA LYS A 128 8.47 6.30 -17.03
C LYS A 128 9.16 6.26 -15.67
N ILE A 129 10.42 6.69 -15.59
CA ILE A 129 11.19 6.76 -14.34
C ILE A 129 10.49 7.69 -13.34
N VAL A 130 10.05 8.88 -13.79
CA VAL A 130 9.32 9.84 -12.93
C VAL A 130 8.02 9.22 -12.44
N ALA A 131 7.24 8.58 -13.32
CA ALA A 131 5.99 7.93 -12.95
C ALA A 131 6.22 6.86 -11.86
N GLU A 132 7.27 6.05 -12.00
CA GLU A 132 7.65 5.06 -11.01
C GLU A 132 8.10 5.64 -9.68
N GLN A 133 8.96 6.67 -9.70
CA GLN A 133 9.37 7.36 -8.48
C GLN A 133 8.18 8.02 -7.78
N CYS A 134 7.25 8.61 -8.53
CA CYS A 134 6.01 9.17 -7.97
C CYS A 134 5.14 8.07 -7.33
N ARG A 135 5.03 6.89 -7.95
CA ARG A 135 4.27 5.75 -7.39
C ARG A 135 4.94 5.21 -6.13
N ALA A 136 6.24 4.96 -6.18
CA ALA A 136 7.00 4.46 -5.05
C ALA A 136 7.02 5.47 -3.89
N TRP A 137 7.14 6.77 -4.17
CA TRP A 137 7.02 7.80 -3.14
C TRP A 137 5.62 7.83 -2.53
N TYR A 138 4.56 7.75 -3.35
CA TYR A 138 3.20 7.64 -2.83
C TYR A 138 3.09 6.52 -1.79
N TYR A 139 3.57 5.32 -2.15
CA TYR A 139 3.55 4.18 -1.24
C TYR A 139 4.41 4.37 0.01
N LEU A 140 5.64 4.84 -0.15
CA LEU A 140 6.54 5.07 0.97
C LEU A 140 6.00 6.16 1.90
N HIS A 141 5.47 7.26 1.36
CA HIS A 141 4.87 8.33 2.14
C HIS A 141 3.68 7.84 2.96
N GLN A 142 2.83 6.96 2.39
CA GLN A 142 1.73 6.35 3.14
C GLN A 142 2.23 5.50 4.31
N LEU A 143 3.26 4.68 4.06
CA LEU A 143 3.90 3.89 5.12
C LEU A 143 4.45 4.81 6.22
N LEU A 144 5.23 5.83 5.87
CA LEU A 144 5.88 6.70 6.86
C LEU A 144 4.91 7.64 7.61
N SER A 145 3.82 8.06 6.97
CA SER A 145 2.90 9.07 7.53
C SER A 145 1.67 8.47 8.21
N HIS A 146 1.33 7.21 7.90
CA HIS A 146 0.12 6.57 8.39
C HIS A 146 0.43 5.22 9.05
N GLN A 147 0.82 4.21 8.28
CA GLN A 147 0.98 2.84 8.81
C GLN A 147 2.09 2.76 9.88
N TRP A 148 3.23 3.39 9.63
CA TRP A 148 4.39 3.42 10.53
C TRP A 148 4.54 4.78 11.24
N ALA A 149 3.47 5.57 11.31
CA ALA A 149 3.51 6.95 11.82
C ALA A 149 4.13 7.03 13.22
N GLU A 150 3.79 6.08 14.10
CA GLU A 150 4.34 5.99 15.46
C GLU A 150 5.85 5.77 15.46
N THR A 151 6.34 4.84 14.62
CA THR A 151 7.78 4.57 14.47
C THR A 151 8.55 5.79 13.97
N PHE A 152 7.93 6.60 13.11
CA PHE A 152 8.55 7.77 12.49
C PHE A 152 8.05 9.11 13.05
N THR A 153 7.53 9.12 14.29
CA THR A 153 6.89 10.31 14.91
C THR A 153 7.79 11.55 14.87
N ASP A 154 9.07 11.39 15.22
CA ASP A 154 10.03 12.51 15.26
C ASP A 154 10.37 13.06 13.87
N TYR A 155 10.09 12.30 12.81
CA TYR A 155 10.43 12.62 11.43
C TYR A 155 9.26 13.15 10.61
N GLN A 156 8.05 13.24 11.17
CA GLN A 156 6.84 13.66 10.45
C GLN A 156 6.98 15.04 9.77
N LYS A 157 7.72 15.97 10.39
CA LYS A 157 8.01 17.29 9.77
C LYS A 157 8.88 17.15 8.52
N GLN A 158 9.88 16.28 8.56
CA GLN A 158 10.82 16.03 7.46
C GLN A 158 10.14 15.24 6.34
N ILE A 159 9.35 14.22 6.67
CA ILE A 159 8.51 13.48 5.71
C ILE A 159 7.62 14.44 4.92
N LYS A 160 6.93 15.35 5.63
CA LYS A 160 6.09 16.37 5.01
C LYS A 160 6.86 17.37 4.15
N ALA A 161 8.11 17.67 4.48
CA ALA A 161 8.96 18.53 3.65
C ALA A 161 9.32 17.83 2.34
N PHE A 162 9.80 16.59 2.41
CA PHE A 162 10.10 15.78 1.23
C PHE A 162 8.87 15.48 0.37
N ASP A 163 7.67 15.34 0.95
CA ASP A 163 6.45 15.19 0.14
C ASP A 163 6.20 16.42 -0.74
N LYS A 164 6.50 17.63 -0.24
CA LYS A 164 6.41 18.85 -1.06
C LYS A 164 7.45 18.86 -2.17
N GLU A 165 8.67 18.42 -1.90
CA GLU A 165 9.75 18.38 -2.90
C GLU A 165 9.49 17.31 -3.96
N MET A 166 9.05 16.11 -3.57
CA MET A 166 8.63 15.04 -4.48
C MET A 166 7.40 15.41 -5.32
N ARG A 167 6.62 16.43 -4.92
CA ARG A 167 5.58 16.98 -5.80
C ARG A 167 6.16 17.79 -6.96
N MET A 168 7.36 18.35 -6.82
CA MET A 168 7.98 19.16 -7.86
C MET A 168 8.39 18.32 -9.06
N ILE A 169 8.89 17.09 -8.88
CA ILE A 169 9.32 16.23 -10.01
C ILE A 169 8.17 15.82 -10.93
N ARG A 170 6.91 15.92 -10.47
CA ARG A 170 5.72 15.60 -11.26
C ARG A 170 5.59 16.46 -12.53
N HIS A 171 6.26 17.61 -12.59
CA HIS A 171 6.23 18.48 -13.77
C HIS A 171 6.76 17.78 -15.04
N TYR A 172 7.65 16.78 -14.91
CA TYR A 172 8.12 15.98 -16.06
C TYR A 172 7.02 15.12 -16.70
N LEU A 173 5.96 14.82 -15.95
CA LEU A 173 4.78 14.11 -16.45
C LEU A 173 3.75 15.04 -17.10
N LYS A 174 3.97 16.37 -17.05
CA LYS A 174 3.02 17.36 -17.59
C LYS A 174 2.74 17.16 -19.07
N ALA A 175 3.78 16.94 -19.88
CA ALA A 175 3.59 16.70 -21.32
C ALA A 175 2.76 15.43 -21.58
N LYS A 176 3.01 14.34 -20.84
CA LYS A 176 2.20 13.10 -20.95
C LYS A 176 0.74 13.37 -20.59
N PHE A 177 0.48 14.19 -19.56
CA PHE A 177 -0.88 14.58 -19.19
C PHE A 177 -1.56 15.47 -20.26
N GLU A 178 -0.82 16.41 -20.83
CA GLU A 178 -1.30 17.26 -21.92
C GLU A 178 -1.69 16.42 -23.15
N ASP A 179 -0.87 15.45 -23.53
CA ASP A 179 -1.14 14.53 -24.63
C ASP A 179 -2.41 13.67 -24.38
N LEU A 180 -2.70 13.35 -23.11
CA LEU A 180 -3.88 12.59 -22.69
C LEU A 180 -5.14 13.45 -22.48
N THR A 181 -5.04 14.78 -22.51
CA THR A 181 -6.15 15.66 -22.14
C THR A 181 -7.37 15.48 -23.06
N ALA A 182 -7.15 15.27 -24.36
CA ALA A 182 -8.23 15.00 -25.31
C ALA A 182 -8.89 13.64 -25.06
N VAL A 183 -8.12 12.60 -24.74
CA VAL A 183 -8.61 11.26 -24.42
C VAL A 183 -9.43 11.28 -23.13
N ILE A 184 -8.94 11.97 -22.10
CA ILE A 184 -9.66 12.14 -20.82
C ILE A 184 -10.97 12.90 -21.06
N ALA A 185 -10.93 13.99 -21.83
CA ALA A 185 -12.13 14.77 -22.15
C ALA A 185 -13.18 13.94 -22.90
N ASP A 186 -12.76 13.05 -23.80
CA ASP A 186 -13.65 12.14 -24.52
C ASP A 186 -14.30 11.11 -23.57
N LYS A 187 -13.50 10.47 -22.72
CA LYS A 187 -14.02 9.54 -21.69
C LYS A 187 -15.00 10.21 -20.71
N VAL A 188 -14.72 11.46 -20.32
CA VAL A 188 -15.63 12.25 -19.47
C VAL A 188 -16.98 12.51 -20.16
N LYS A 189 -17.01 12.73 -21.49
CA LYS A 189 -18.27 12.82 -22.23
C LYS A 189 -19.06 11.51 -22.23
N GLY A 190 -18.36 10.38 -22.10
CA GLY A 190 -18.92 9.05 -21.88
C GLY A 190 -19.31 8.76 -20.42
N ASN A 191 -19.43 9.77 -19.56
CA ASN A 191 -19.75 9.65 -18.12
C ASN A 191 -18.70 8.90 -17.26
N VAL A 192 -17.45 8.78 -17.73
CA VAL A 192 -16.36 8.23 -16.91
C VAL A 192 -15.85 9.31 -15.95
N ALA A 193 -15.79 8.98 -14.65
CA ALA A 193 -15.30 9.89 -13.63
C ALA A 193 -13.76 9.93 -13.59
N PHE A 194 -13.21 11.12 -13.37
CA PHE A 194 -11.77 11.34 -13.25
C PHE A 194 -11.43 12.21 -12.04
N HIS A 195 -10.48 11.72 -11.25
CA HIS A 195 -10.03 12.32 -10.00
C HIS A 195 -8.60 12.79 -10.09
N LYS A 196 -8.19 13.57 -9.09
CA LYS A 196 -6.79 13.94 -8.91
C LYS A 196 -6.02 12.73 -8.38
N CYS A 197 -5.06 12.23 -9.15
CA CYS A 197 -4.20 11.14 -8.73
C CYS A 197 -3.34 11.56 -7.52
N PRO A 198 -3.31 10.80 -6.42
CA PRO A 198 -2.49 11.16 -5.25
C PRO A 198 -0.98 11.03 -5.55
N SER A 199 -0.60 10.10 -6.42
CA SER A 199 0.79 9.85 -6.81
C SER A 199 1.37 10.94 -7.72
N CYS A 200 0.77 11.21 -8.89
CA CYS A 200 1.31 12.21 -9.83
C CYS A 200 0.64 13.59 -9.76
N GLY A 201 -0.47 13.74 -9.03
CA GLY A 201 -1.14 15.03 -8.83
C GLY A 201 -1.99 15.54 -10.00
N PHE A 202 -2.02 14.86 -11.15
CA PHE A 202 -2.86 15.24 -12.30
C PHE A 202 -4.29 14.71 -12.15
N LYS A 203 -5.26 15.39 -12.76
CA LYS A 203 -6.65 14.93 -12.84
C LYS A 203 -6.79 13.84 -13.93
N SER A 204 -6.20 12.69 -13.64
CA SER A 204 -6.02 11.59 -14.60
C SER A 204 -6.27 10.22 -13.97
N LEU A 205 -6.79 10.17 -12.73
CA LEU A 205 -7.18 8.94 -12.06
C LEU A 205 -8.60 8.58 -12.50
N GLN A 206 -8.71 7.68 -13.46
CA GLN A 206 -9.98 7.13 -13.93
C GLN A 206 -10.60 6.29 -12.82
N GLU A 207 -11.91 6.43 -12.62
CA GLU A 207 -12.73 5.55 -11.78
C GLU A 207 -13.54 4.62 -12.69
N ASP A 208 -13.47 3.33 -12.40
CA ASP A 208 -14.22 2.27 -13.08
C ASP A 208 -14.74 1.28 -12.02
N GLY A 209 -15.96 1.53 -11.52
CA GLY A 209 -16.51 0.84 -10.36
C GLY A 209 -15.63 1.03 -9.12
N LEU A 210 -15.07 -0.07 -8.61
CA LEU A 210 -14.18 -0.09 -7.45
C LEU A 210 -12.69 -0.03 -7.82
N GLU A 211 -12.37 0.13 -9.11
CA GLU A 211 -11.00 0.26 -9.61
C GLU A 211 -10.67 1.71 -9.99
N PHE A 212 -9.46 2.12 -9.64
CA PHE A 212 -8.94 3.45 -9.90
C PHE A 212 -7.58 3.36 -10.59
N GLU A 213 -7.50 3.81 -11.84
CA GLU A 213 -6.28 3.76 -12.65
C GLU A 213 -5.86 5.14 -13.14
N CYS A 214 -4.60 5.52 -12.90
CA CYS A 214 -4.06 6.78 -13.37
C CYS A 214 -3.42 6.64 -14.75
N LEU A 215 -4.00 7.29 -15.77
CA LEU A 215 -3.48 7.23 -17.15
C LEU A 215 -2.09 7.88 -17.33
N VAL A 216 -1.65 8.70 -16.37
CA VAL A 216 -0.35 9.40 -16.43
C VAL A 216 0.76 8.61 -15.76
N CYS A 217 0.52 8.11 -14.55
CA CYS A 217 1.54 7.46 -13.74
C CYS A 217 1.18 6.04 -13.37
N ASP A 218 0.22 5.39 -14.05
CA ASP A 218 -0.18 3.99 -13.92
C ASP A 218 -0.36 3.52 -12.46
N LEU A 219 -0.75 4.44 -11.58
CA LEU A 219 -1.18 4.09 -10.23
C LEU A 219 -2.51 3.36 -10.38
N ASN A 220 -2.56 2.09 -9.96
CA ASN A 220 -3.77 1.30 -9.88
C ASN A 220 -4.08 1.01 -8.40
N LYS A 221 -5.33 1.25 -8.00
CA LYS A 221 -5.84 0.99 -6.66
C LYS A 221 -7.29 0.55 -6.69
N ASN A 222 -7.64 -0.33 -5.75
CA ASN A 222 -9.03 -0.48 -5.36
C ASN A 222 -9.46 0.72 -4.53
N GLY A 223 -10.70 1.15 -4.67
CA GLY A 223 -11.21 2.35 -4.03
C GLY A 223 -12.71 2.46 -4.12
N ILE A 224 -13.23 3.54 -3.56
CA ILE A 224 -14.64 3.90 -3.65
C ILE A 224 -14.78 5.42 -3.61
N THR A 225 -15.71 5.95 -4.40
CA THR A 225 -16.23 7.31 -4.21
C THR A 225 -17.58 7.24 -3.49
N LEU A 226 -17.68 7.84 -2.32
CA LEU A 226 -18.89 7.82 -1.49
C LEU A 226 -19.29 9.20 -1.00
N SER A 227 -20.53 9.35 -0.56
CA SER A 227 -21.01 10.58 0.07
C SER A 227 -20.74 10.54 1.56
N CYS A 228 -19.92 11.45 2.09
CA CYS A 228 -19.62 11.47 3.52
C CYS A 228 -20.91 11.56 4.35
N PRO A 229 -21.17 10.65 5.30
CA PRO A 229 -22.45 10.58 6.01
C PRO A 229 -22.70 11.82 6.88
N GLN A 230 -21.64 12.48 7.36
CA GLN A 230 -21.77 13.68 8.19
C GLN A 230 -22.00 14.98 7.38
N CYS A 231 -21.36 15.14 6.21
CA CYS A 231 -21.37 16.42 5.50
C CYS A 231 -21.89 16.35 4.06
N ALA A 232 -22.32 15.18 3.61
CA ALA A 232 -22.82 14.87 2.28
C ALA A 232 -21.87 15.23 1.10
N LYS A 233 -20.62 15.59 1.39
CA LYS A 233 -19.63 15.86 0.35
C LYS A 233 -19.03 14.56 -0.13
N SER A 234 -18.90 14.44 -1.46
CA SER A 234 -18.21 13.33 -2.11
C SER A 234 -16.74 13.26 -1.66
N ILE A 235 -16.32 12.05 -1.32
CA ILE A 235 -14.96 11.69 -0.95
C ILE A 235 -14.55 10.44 -1.74
N THR A 236 -13.29 10.39 -2.14
CA THR A 236 -12.70 9.23 -2.82
C THR A 236 -11.66 8.62 -1.90
N MET A 237 -11.81 7.33 -1.61
CA MET A 237 -10.91 6.54 -0.77
C MET A 237 -10.19 5.51 -1.63
N LEU A 238 -8.88 5.33 -1.41
CA LEU A 238 -8.03 4.45 -2.23
C LEU A 238 -7.22 3.51 -1.35
N GLY A 239 -7.63 2.26 -1.26
CA GLY A 239 -6.88 1.17 -0.62
C GLY A 239 -6.52 1.39 0.85
N GLU A 240 -7.24 2.24 1.58
CA GLU A 240 -6.98 2.57 2.98
C GLU A 240 -8.29 2.53 3.77
N PRO A 241 -8.39 1.70 4.82
CA PRO A 241 -9.63 1.50 5.58
C PRO A 241 -10.11 2.72 6.35
N TRP A 242 -9.18 3.55 6.82
CA TRP A 242 -9.45 4.53 7.87
C TRP A 242 -9.08 5.93 7.41
N GLN A 243 -9.98 6.57 6.66
CA GLN A 243 -9.76 7.93 6.20
C GLN A 243 -10.70 8.91 6.89
N LYS A 244 -10.12 10.00 7.39
CA LYS A 244 -10.91 11.16 7.79
C LYS A 244 -11.39 11.88 6.54
N CYS A 245 -12.68 12.18 6.48
CA CYS A 245 -13.24 13.03 5.46
C CYS A 245 -12.45 14.33 5.38
N THR A 246 -11.85 14.59 4.22
CA THR A 246 -11.01 15.79 3.99
C THR A 246 -11.77 17.12 4.09
N LYS A 247 -13.10 17.06 4.24
CA LYS A 247 -13.98 18.24 4.29
C LYS A 247 -14.50 18.57 5.68
N CYS A 248 -14.80 17.57 6.50
CA CYS A 248 -15.40 17.76 7.83
C CYS A 248 -14.63 17.06 8.96
N GLY A 249 -13.66 16.19 8.63
CA GLY A 249 -12.84 15.47 9.61
C GLY A 249 -13.48 14.21 10.19
N TYR A 250 -14.72 13.87 9.82
CA TYR A 250 -15.40 12.63 10.21
C TYR A 250 -14.55 11.41 9.82
N THR A 251 -14.34 10.47 10.74
CA THR A 251 -13.68 9.20 10.45
C THR A 251 -14.67 8.30 9.71
N ILE A 252 -14.33 7.89 8.49
CA ILE A 252 -15.12 6.94 7.73
C ILE A 252 -14.81 5.54 8.25
N GLU A 253 -15.84 4.84 8.72
CA GLU A 253 -15.77 3.47 9.23
C GLU A 253 -16.19 2.46 8.13
N PRO A 254 -15.80 1.17 8.23
CA PRO A 254 -16.19 0.13 7.28
C PRO A 254 -17.71 0.01 7.07
N ASP A 255 -18.50 0.28 8.11
CA ASP A 255 -19.96 0.29 8.03
C ASP A 255 -20.51 1.45 7.18
N ASP A 256 -19.83 2.61 7.17
CA ASP A 256 -20.21 3.73 6.30
C ASP A 256 -20.01 3.35 4.82
N VAL A 257 -18.90 2.66 4.53
CA VAL A 257 -18.59 2.15 3.17
C VAL A 257 -19.58 1.04 2.79
N LYS A 258 -19.87 0.11 3.70
CA LYS A 258 -20.88 -0.95 3.53
C LYS A 258 -22.25 -0.36 3.20
N ALA A 259 -22.68 0.65 3.96
CA ALA A 259 -23.96 1.31 3.74
C ALA A 259 -24.04 1.99 2.37
N GLU A 260 -22.96 2.63 1.90
CA GLU A 260 -22.94 3.22 0.55
C GLU A 260 -22.99 2.15 -0.55
N LEU A 261 -22.18 1.09 -0.45
CA LEU A 261 -22.12 0.04 -1.47
C LEU A 261 -23.42 -0.76 -1.59
N THR A 262 -24.14 -0.91 -0.48
CA THR A 262 -25.36 -1.70 -0.40
C THR A 262 -26.64 -0.85 -0.43
N LYS A 263 -26.54 0.47 -0.62
CA LYS A 263 -27.69 1.40 -0.57
C LYS A 263 -28.81 1.08 -1.56
N ASP A 264 -28.45 0.48 -2.69
CA ASP A 264 -29.38 0.13 -3.78
C ASP A 264 -29.76 -1.36 -3.75
N LEU A 265 -29.22 -2.13 -2.81
CA LEU A 265 -29.59 -3.54 -2.60
C LEU A 265 -30.85 -3.63 -1.74
N PHE A 266 -31.94 -4.10 -2.35
CA PHE A 266 -33.19 -4.36 -1.65
C PHE A 266 -33.27 -5.84 -1.24
N ILE A 267 -33.33 -6.09 0.06
CA ILE A 267 -33.62 -7.43 0.58
C ILE A 267 -35.10 -7.73 0.33
N THR A 268 -35.35 -8.72 -0.49
CA THR A 268 -36.65 -9.30 -0.83
C THR A 268 -36.73 -10.72 -0.25
N LYS A 269 -37.92 -11.33 -0.30
CA LYS A 269 -38.09 -12.75 0.07
C LYS A 269 -37.27 -13.71 -0.79
N HIS A 270 -36.81 -13.28 -1.97
CA HIS A 270 -36.11 -14.12 -2.93
C HIS A 270 -34.58 -14.15 -2.73
N ASN A 271 -33.99 -13.11 -2.13
CA ASN A 271 -32.55 -12.97 -1.90
C ASN A 271 -32.19 -12.87 -0.41
N MET A 272 -33.13 -13.14 0.49
CA MET A 272 -32.92 -13.10 1.95
C MET A 272 -31.91 -14.15 2.45
N TYR A 273 -31.69 -15.22 1.69
CA TYR A 273 -30.74 -16.28 2.00
C TYR A 273 -29.48 -16.21 1.14
N ASP A 274 -29.38 -15.20 0.28
CA ASP A 274 -28.17 -15.00 -0.52
C ASP A 274 -27.04 -14.59 0.41
N LEU A 275 -25.84 -15.09 0.12
CA LEU A 275 -24.66 -14.62 0.82
C LEU A 275 -24.50 -13.16 0.44
N ASN A 276 -24.60 -12.26 1.41
CA ASN A 276 -24.47 -10.82 1.19
C ASN A 276 -23.29 -10.21 1.96
N HIS A 277 -22.66 -11.00 2.84
CA HIS A 277 -21.51 -10.59 3.63
C HIS A 277 -20.61 -11.77 3.97
N ALA A 278 -19.34 -11.49 4.22
CA ALA A 278 -18.36 -12.44 4.72
C ALA A 278 -17.31 -11.73 5.59
N ASN A 279 -16.56 -12.51 6.36
CA ASN A 279 -15.41 -12.03 7.10
C ASN A 279 -14.17 -11.96 6.21
N CYS A 280 -13.31 -10.97 6.45
CA CYS A 280 -12.07 -10.79 5.68
C CYS A 280 -10.88 -11.40 6.44
N GLY A 281 -10.30 -12.47 5.90
CA GLY A 281 -9.08 -13.08 6.42
C GLY A 281 -7.82 -12.21 6.23
N ASP A 282 -7.77 -11.35 5.21
CA ASP A 282 -6.61 -10.50 4.93
C ASP A 282 -6.37 -9.43 5.99
N CYS A 283 -7.45 -8.90 6.57
CA CYS A 283 -7.40 -7.83 7.57
C CYS A 283 -8.12 -8.18 8.88
N GLU A 284 -8.51 -9.44 9.03
CA GLU A 284 -9.28 -9.97 10.16
C GLU A 284 -10.55 -9.13 10.46
N GLY A 285 -11.18 -8.61 9.41
CA GLY A 285 -12.35 -7.74 9.51
C GLY A 285 -13.64 -8.55 9.59
N TYR A 286 -14.37 -8.45 10.71
CA TYR A 286 -15.64 -9.14 10.92
C TYR A 286 -16.78 -8.54 10.09
N GLU A 287 -17.47 -9.35 9.28
CA GLU A 287 -18.55 -8.99 8.35
C GLU A 287 -18.26 -7.78 7.43
N THR A 288 -16.98 -7.60 7.10
CA THR A 288 -16.50 -6.46 6.30
C THR A 288 -16.54 -6.69 4.80
N ILE A 289 -16.76 -7.91 4.31
CA ILE A 289 -16.88 -8.16 2.87
C ILE A 289 -18.34 -8.04 2.47
N VAL A 290 -18.61 -7.37 1.36
CA VAL A 290 -19.93 -7.31 0.70
C VAL A 290 -19.83 -7.65 -0.78
N GLU A 291 -20.93 -8.15 -1.35
CA GLU A 291 -21.05 -8.34 -2.79
C GLU A 291 -21.52 -7.04 -3.47
N VAL A 292 -20.83 -6.64 -4.54
CA VAL A 292 -21.15 -5.49 -5.38
C VAL A 292 -20.98 -5.92 -6.84
N ASP A 293 -22.06 -5.91 -7.61
CA ASP A 293 -22.07 -6.26 -9.04
C ASP A 293 -21.36 -7.59 -9.37
N GLY A 294 -21.56 -8.62 -8.53
CA GLY A 294 -20.95 -9.96 -8.71
C GLY A 294 -19.49 -10.06 -8.26
N GLN A 295 -18.95 -9.04 -7.58
CA GLN A 295 -17.61 -9.03 -7.03
C GLN A 295 -17.65 -8.84 -5.52
N TRP A 296 -16.72 -9.47 -4.80
CA TRP A 296 -16.66 -9.39 -3.35
C TRP A 296 -15.62 -8.37 -2.93
N PHE A 297 -16.01 -7.41 -2.10
CA PHE A 297 -15.17 -6.29 -1.72
C PHE A 297 -15.16 -6.10 -0.21
N CYS A 298 -13.96 -6.08 0.39
CA CYS A 298 -13.80 -5.76 1.79
C CYS A 298 -13.90 -4.24 2.03
N THR A 299 -14.89 -3.80 2.78
CA THR A 299 -15.12 -2.40 3.13
C THR A 299 -14.10 -1.85 4.13
N GLN A 300 -13.26 -2.72 4.70
CA GLN A 300 -12.12 -2.34 5.53
C GLN A 300 -10.85 -2.27 4.68
N CYS A 301 -10.26 -3.38 4.24
CA CYS A 301 -8.95 -3.32 3.53
C CYS A 301 -9.03 -3.01 2.04
N PHE A 302 -10.23 -2.96 1.45
CA PHE A 302 -10.49 -2.74 0.03
C PHE A 302 -9.89 -3.84 -0.87
N THR A 303 -9.50 -4.98 -0.29
CA THR A 303 -9.19 -6.19 -1.06
C THR A 303 -10.46 -6.67 -1.76
N ARG A 304 -10.27 -7.15 -2.98
CA ARG A 304 -11.30 -7.80 -3.78
C ARG A 304 -11.08 -9.29 -3.80
N PHE A 305 -12.18 -10.01 -3.80
CA PHE A 305 -12.24 -11.46 -3.78
C PHE A 305 -13.19 -11.93 -4.88
N GLU A 306 -12.93 -13.11 -5.39
CA GLU A 306 -13.89 -13.87 -6.18
C GLU A 306 -14.75 -14.73 -5.24
N ILE A 307 -15.92 -15.17 -5.70
CA ILE A 307 -16.78 -16.07 -4.90
C ILE A 307 -16.04 -17.36 -4.48
N SER A 308 -15.08 -17.83 -5.30
CA SER A 308 -14.25 -19.00 -4.99
C SER A 308 -13.30 -18.80 -3.82
N ASP A 309 -13.01 -17.54 -3.46
CA ASP A 309 -12.16 -17.21 -2.31
C ASP A 309 -12.94 -17.21 -0.99
N ILE A 310 -14.27 -17.27 -1.06
CA ILE A 310 -15.16 -17.25 0.10
C ILE A 310 -15.66 -18.66 0.37
N SER A 311 -15.42 -19.11 1.59
CA SER A 311 -15.87 -20.42 2.03
C SER A 311 -16.41 -20.36 3.45
N GLN A 312 -17.18 -21.38 3.80
CA GLN A 312 -17.85 -21.46 5.09
C GLN A 312 -16.96 -22.19 6.10
N CYS A 313 -16.76 -21.59 7.28
CA CYS A 313 -16.10 -22.26 8.38
C CYS A 313 -16.93 -23.46 8.83
N GLY A 314 -16.32 -24.64 8.95
CA GLY A 314 -17.02 -25.87 9.35
C GLY A 314 -17.56 -25.85 10.78
N TRP A 315 -17.05 -24.99 11.66
CA TRP A 315 -17.49 -24.89 13.07
C TRP A 315 -18.57 -23.82 13.27
N CYS A 316 -18.24 -22.54 13.03
CA CYS A 316 -19.19 -21.45 13.29
C CYS A 316 -20.19 -21.22 12.15
N ASN A 317 -20.01 -21.87 10.99
CA ASN A 317 -20.81 -21.68 9.78
C ASN A 317 -20.77 -20.25 9.19
N GLU A 318 -19.89 -19.39 9.69
CA GLU A 318 -19.67 -18.07 9.11
C GLU A 318 -18.89 -18.18 7.80
N TYR A 319 -19.20 -17.29 6.88
CA TYR A 319 -18.46 -17.16 5.63
C TYR A 319 -17.23 -16.27 5.84
N THR A 320 -16.10 -16.70 5.30
CA THR A 320 -14.82 -15.99 5.45
C THR A 320 -13.95 -16.24 4.23
N THR A 321 -13.03 -15.32 3.97
CA THR A 321 -11.91 -15.59 3.06
C THR A 321 -10.79 -16.35 3.79
N GLY A 322 -9.92 -16.98 3.01
CA GLY A 322 -8.82 -17.80 3.50
C GLY A 322 -9.16 -19.29 3.56
N ASP A 323 -8.13 -20.10 3.85
CA ASP A 323 -8.25 -21.55 3.87
C ASP A 323 -9.12 -22.04 5.03
N GLN A 324 -10.14 -22.84 4.72
CA GLN A 324 -11.09 -23.43 5.69
C GLN A 324 -10.92 -24.95 5.84
N GLU A 325 -9.83 -25.52 5.31
CA GLU A 325 -9.46 -26.90 5.60
C GLU A 325 -9.32 -27.11 7.12
N ASP A 326 -9.90 -28.19 7.64
CA ASP A 326 -9.94 -28.53 9.07
C ASP A 326 -10.58 -27.46 10.01
N SER A 327 -11.27 -26.46 9.46
CA SER A 327 -11.88 -25.37 10.25
C SER A 327 -12.96 -25.83 11.24
N TYR A 328 -13.55 -27.02 11.04
CA TYR A 328 -14.42 -27.63 12.06
C TYR A 328 -13.67 -27.88 13.38
N TRP A 329 -12.43 -28.38 13.29
CA TRP A 329 -11.62 -28.70 14.47
C TRP A 329 -10.86 -27.49 15.00
N ARG A 330 -10.19 -26.75 14.11
CA ARG A 330 -9.28 -25.64 14.47
C ARG A 330 -9.94 -24.26 14.51
N GLY A 331 -11.15 -24.14 13.97
CA GLY A 331 -11.83 -22.86 13.80
C GLY A 331 -11.33 -22.09 12.59
N CYS A 332 -11.71 -20.82 12.53
CA CYS A 332 -11.27 -19.86 11.51
C CYS A 332 -10.66 -18.65 12.21
N GLY A 333 -10.37 -17.56 11.47
CA GLY A 333 -9.87 -16.31 12.09
C GLY A 333 -10.80 -15.66 13.13
N PHE A 334 -12.03 -16.17 13.30
CA PHE A 334 -13.08 -15.59 14.15
C PHE A 334 -13.69 -16.59 15.14
N CYS A 335 -13.19 -17.83 15.20
CA CYS A 335 -13.61 -18.80 16.22
C CYS A 335 -12.52 -19.83 16.48
N ASP A 336 -12.52 -20.45 17.66
CA ASP A 336 -11.50 -21.43 18.06
C ASP A 336 -11.80 -22.87 17.62
N GLY A 337 -12.88 -23.06 16.85
CA GLY A 337 -13.34 -24.38 16.43
C GLY A 337 -13.84 -25.25 17.57
N LYS A 338 -14.03 -26.54 17.28
CA LYS A 338 -14.37 -27.53 18.29
C LYS A 338 -13.30 -27.66 19.37
N SER A 339 -12.03 -27.60 18.99
CA SER A 339 -10.91 -27.78 19.92
C SER A 339 -10.92 -26.74 21.04
N GLY A 340 -11.14 -25.46 20.71
CA GLY A 340 -11.23 -24.41 21.74
C GLY A 340 -12.42 -24.61 22.66
N TRP A 341 -13.58 -24.96 22.10
CA TRP A 341 -14.80 -25.19 22.88
C TRP A 341 -14.69 -26.38 23.85
N ASP A 342 -14.09 -27.48 23.42
CA ASP A 342 -13.83 -28.64 24.30
C ASP A 342 -12.84 -28.26 25.42
N SER A 343 -11.84 -27.41 25.13
CA SER A 343 -10.83 -26.95 26.11
C SER A 343 -11.40 -26.07 27.23
N ASP A 344 -12.46 -25.30 26.94
CA ASP A 344 -13.09 -24.43 27.93
C ASP A 344 -14.05 -25.19 28.85
N LYS A 345 -14.58 -26.33 28.39
CA LYS A 345 -15.39 -27.22 29.22
C LYS A 345 -14.60 -27.97 30.29
N ASP A 346 -13.31 -28.17 30.06
CA ASP A 346 -12.41 -28.83 31.02
C ASP A 346 -11.90 -27.87 32.12
N LYS A 347 -12.31 -26.58 32.09
CA LYS A 347 -11.95 -25.55 33.09
C LYS A 347 -13.08 -25.23 34.09
N ASP A 348 -14.28 -25.76 33.86
CA ASP A 348 -15.44 -25.70 34.77
C ASP A 348 -15.64 -27.06 35.47
#